data_AF-A0A412VZI0-F1
#
_entry.id   AF-A0A412VZI0-F1
#
_cell.length_a   1.000
_cell.length_b   1.000
_cell.length_c   1.000
_cell.angle_alpha   90.00
_cell.angle_beta   90.00
_cell.angle_gamma   90.00
#
_symmetry.space_group_name_H-M   'P 1'
#
loop_
_entity.id
_entity.type
_entity.pdbx_description
1 polymer ?
#
loop_
_entity_poly.entity_id
_entity_poly.type
_entity_poly.pdbx_seq_one_letter_code
_entity_poly.pdbx_strand_id
1 'polypeptide(L)'
;MKTKMLIFVFLLGITDLFAQTLYVPGTIVKGKNASYYCSSENEILIKVRNVNNVDTTDTMYYDDGTVVPHYVGLGGTIATKTEDLVRVFQEALTQKEVDILKSKIIHLLMLNVVTDKQGNTREITFKFLNDDPVMTKFDPDRLYQLEQNLKKVLKLNPDEADSSIKNMKYFLPIDYKDLK
;
A
#
# COMPACT_ATOMS: atom_id res chain seq x y z
N MET A 1 52.55 -25.36 14.84
CA MET A 1 51.88 -24.11 14.43
C MET A 1 51.20 -24.33 13.09
N LYS A 2 49.86 -24.34 13.03
CA LYS A 2 49.10 -24.12 11.79
C LYS A 2 48.17 -22.94 12.06
N THR A 3 48.49 -21.83 11.42
CA THR A 3 47.84 -20.53 11.58
C THR A 3 46.38 -20.64 11.18
N LYS A 4 45.49 -20.27 12.11
CA LYS A 4 44.06 -20.05 11.87
C LYS A 4 43.91 -18.96 10.81
N MET A 5 43.23 -19.24 9.70
CA MET A 5 42.73 -18.19 8.82
C MET A 5 41.27 -17.94 9.18
N LEU A 6 41.04 -16.94 10.03
CA LEU A 6 39.71 -16.42 10.33
C LEU A 6 39.32 -15.53 9.14
N ILE A 7 38.34 -15.96 8.35
CA ILE A 7 37.74 -15.09 7.33
C ILE A 7 36.77 -14.17 8.08
N PHE A 8 37.20 -12.93 8.22
CA PHE A 8 36.36 -11.81 8.63
C PHE A 8 35.76 -11.16 7.38
N VAL A 9 34.64 -10.46 7.59
CA VAL A 9 33.95 -9.53 6.67
C VAL A 9 32.80 -10.15 5.87
N PHE A 10 31.58 -9.90 6.33
CA PHE A 10 30.74 -8.89 5.68
C PHE A 10 29.91 -8.18 6.76
N LEU A 11 30.20 -6.88 6.94
CA LEU A 11 29.33 -5.95 7.65
C LEU A 11 27.96 -6.01 6.99
N LEU A 12 26.95 -6.49 7.72
CA LEU A 12 25.56 -6.17 7.41
C LEU A 12 25.48 -4.64 7.46
N GLY A 13 25.40 -4.03 6.28
CA GLY A 13 25.22 -2.60 6.12
C GLY A 13 24.01 -2.20 6.96
N ILE A 14 24.27 -1.52 8.06
CA ILE A 14 23.27 -0.72 8.74
C ILE A 14 22.97 0.38 7.73
N THR A 15 22.00 0.17 6.85
CA THR A 15 21.62 1.21 5.90
C THR A 15 21.12 2.38 6.72
N ASP A 16 21.86 3.47 6.60
CA ASP A 16 21.64 4.73 7.26
C ASP A 16 20.15 5.13 7.20
N LEU A 17 19.68 5.75 8.27
CA LEU A 17 18.36 6.36 8.36
C LEU A 17 18.16 7.49 7.31
N PHE A 18 19.23 7.85 6.60
CA PHE A 18 19.27 8.73 5.44
C PHE A 18 19.22 7.96 4.11
N ALA A 19 18.46 6.85 4.06
CA ALA A 19 18.22 6.11 2.83
C ALA A 19 17.69 7.03 1.72
N GLN A 20 18.19 6.79 0.50
CA GLN A 20 17.72 7.45 -0.71
C GLN A 20 16.21 7.23 -0.90
N THR A 21 15.47 8.27 -1.26
CA THR A 21 14.07 8.14 -1.68
C THR A 21 13.97 7.12 -2.82
N LEU A 22 13.20 6.06 -2.59
CA LEU A 22 13.01 4.97 -3.54
C LEU A 22 11.90 5.31 -4.54
N TYR A 23 10.76 5.81 -4.06
CA TYR A 23 9.58 6.05 -4.89
C TYR A 23 9.57 7.45 -5.48
N VAL A 24 10.20 7.60 -6.65
CA VAL A 24 10.17 8.84 -7.45
C VAL A 24 9.18 8.68 -8.61
N PRO A 25 8.30 9.66 -8.90
CA PRO A 25 7.37 9.58 -10.02
C PRO A 25 8.03 9.20 -11.36
N GLY A 26 7.39 8.30 -12.10
CA GLY A 26 7.88 7.79 -13.39
C GLY A 26 8.87 6.62 -13.28
N THR A 27 9.16 6.15 -12.06
CA THR A 27 10.12 5.06 -11.84
C THR A 27 9.45 3.74 -11.45
N ILE A 28 10.16 2.65 -11.70
CA ILE A 28 9.83 1.32 -11.17
C ILE A 28 10.88 0.97 -10.13
N VAL A 29 10.44 0.74 -8.90
CA VAL A 29 11.28 0.25 -7.80
C VAL A 29 11.17 -1.27 -7.75
N LYS A 30 12.30 -1.98 -7.85
CA LYS A 30 12.34 -3.45 -7.90
C LYS A 30 12.85 -4.02 -6.58
N GLY A 31 12.05 -4.88 -5.97
CA GLY A 31 12.47 -5.80 -4.93
C GLY A 31 12.79 -7.19 -5.50
N LYS A 32 13.05 -8.15 -4.62
CA LYS A 32 13.26 -9.55 -5.02
C LYS A 32 11.95 -10.24 -5.41
N ASN A 33 10.86 -9.89 -4.73
CA ASN A 33 9.56 -10.56 -4.86
C ASN A 33 8.52 -9.73 -5.62
N ALA A 34 8.67 -8.41 -5.65
CA ALA A 34 7.71 -7.51 -6.26
C ALA A 34 8.39 -6.30 -6.89
N SER A 35 7.69 -5.65 -7.81
CA SER A 35 8.09 -4.38 -8.40
C SER A 35 6.92 -3.42 -8.34
N TYR A 36 7.21 -2.16 -8.05
CA TYR A 36 6.21 -1.13 -7.87
C TYR A 36 6.47 0.04 -8.80
N TYR A 37 5.44 0.47 -9.52
CA TYR A 37 5.47 1.70 -10.31
C TYR A 37 5.01 2.87 -9.45
N CYS A 38 5.82 3.93 -9.44
CA CYS A 38 5.48 5.19 -8.78
C CYS A 38 5.02 6.22 -9.82
N SER A 39 3.88 6.85 -9.58
CA SER A 39 3.35 7.95 -10.40
C SER A 39 2.92 9.12 -9.53
N SER A 40 3.02 10.35 -10.03
CA SER A 40 2.42 11.51 -9.39
C SER A 40 0.91 11.50 -9.59
N GLU A 41 0.16 11.78 -8.52
CA GLU A 41 -1.27 12.10 -8.60
C GLU A 41 -1.49 13.60 -8.75
N ASN A 42 -0.70 14.37 -8.00
CA ASN A 42 -0.60 15.82 -8.07
C ASN A 42 0.78 16.24 -7.52
N GLU A 43 0.96 17.53 -7.23
CA GLU A 43 2.24 18.08 -6.77
C GLU A 43 2.73 17.52 -5.44
N ILE A 44 1.84 16.98 -4.59
CA ILE A 44 2.17 16.53 -3.23
C ILE A 44 1.96 15.02 -3.02
N LEU A 45 1.07 14.38 -3.78
CA LEU A 45 0.72 12.97 -3.62
C LEU A 45 1.31 12.12 -4.75
N ILE A 46 1.83 10.96 -4.34
CA ILE A 46 2.24 9.90 -5.26
C ILE A 46 1.39 8.65 -5.05
N LYS A 47 1.21 7.90 -6.14
CA LYS A 47 0.61 6.56 -6.15
C LYS A 47 1.71 5.55 -6.38
N VAL A 48 1.75 4.51 -5.56
CA VAL A 48 2.65 3.38 -5.66
C VAL A 48 1.82 2.11 -5.81
N ARG A 49 1.91 1.49 -6.98
CA ARG A 49 1.13 0.31 -7.35
C ARG A 49 2.04 -0.83 -7.76
N ASN A 50 1.65 -2.06 -7.45
CA ASN A 50 2.36 -3.24 -7.96
C ASN A 50 2.26 -3.24 -9.50
N VAL A 51 3.36 -3.51 -10.20
CA VAL A 51 3.38 -3.53 -11.68
C VAL A 51 2.48 -4.61 -12.28
N ASN A 52 2.12 -5.62 -11.48
CA ASN A 52 1.22 -6.71 -11.87
C ASN A 52 -0.26 -6.39 -11.61
N ASN A 53 -0.59 -5.23 -11.01
CA ASN A 53 -1.98 -4.79 -10.89
C ASN A 53 -2.55 -4.58 -12.31
N VAL A 54 -3.70 -5.19 -12.58
CA VAL A 54 -4.39 -5.15 -13.87
C VAL A 54 -5.39 -4.00 -13.89
N ASP A 55 -6.17 -3.84 -12.83
CA ASP A 55 -7.23 -2.83 -12.77
C ASP A 55 -6.75 -1.58 -12.04
N THR A 56 -6.06 -0.72 -12.80
CA THR A 56 -5.35 0.43 -12.22
C THR A 56 -6.09 1.76 -12.30
N THR A 57 -7.37 1.74 -12.68
CA THR A 57 -8.20 2.95 -12.78
C THR A 57 -9.01 3.14 -11.50
N ASP A 58 -9.46 4.37 -11.23
CA ASP A 58 -10.42 4.62 -10.15
C ASP A 58 -11.88 4.41 -10.63
N THR A 59 -12.09 4.26 -11.94
CA THR A 59 -13.40 4.06 -12.59
C THR A 59 -13.89 2.63 -12.42
N MET A 60 -15.12 2.45 -11.96
CA MET A 60 -15.79 1.15 -11.95
C MET A 60 -16.54 0.91 -13.25
N TYR A 61 -16.66 -0.35 -13.64
CA TYR A 61 -17.34 -0.79 -14.84
C TYR A 61 -18.36 -1.87 -14.49
N TYR A 62 -19.48 -1.87 -15.19
CA TYR A 62 -20.38 -3.01 -15.20
C TYR A 62 -19.79 -4.17 -16.01
N ASP A 63 -20.38 -5.36 -15.90
CA ASP A 63 -19.95 -6.56 -16.62
C ASP A 63 -19.96 -6.39 -18.14
N ASP A 64 -20.90 -5.59 -18.66
CA ASP A 64 -21.02 -5.28 -20.09
C ASP A 64 -19.96 -4.28 -20.58
N GLY A 65 -19.11 -3.78 -19.69
CA GLY A 65 -18.05 -2.82 -19.97
C GLY A 65 -18.49 -1.36 -19.96
N THR A 66 -19.76 -1.06 -19.68
CA THR A 66 -20.21 0.33 -19.49
C THR A 66 -19.70 0.88 -18.15
N VAL A 67 -19.51 2.21 -18.09
CA VAL A 67 -18.98 2.88 -16.90
C VAL A 67 -20.08 2.98 -15.85
N VAL A 68 -19.76 2.61 -14.60
CA VAL A 68 -20.61 2.91 -13.44
C VAL A 68 -20.57 4.43 -13.23
N PRO A 69 -21.71 5.14 -13.30
CA PRO A 69 -21.72 6.59 -13.12
C PRO A 69 -21.20 6.96 -11.72
N HIS A 70 -20.42 8.03 -11.61
CA HIS A 70 -19.78 8.44 -10.34
C HIS A 70 -20.76 8.72 -9.19
N TYR A 71 -22.02 9.03 -9.49
CA TYR A 71 -23.08 9.23 -8.50
C TYR A 71 -23.74 7.92 -8.04
N VAL A 72 -23.51 6.82 -8.76
CA VAL A 72 -23.87 5.47 -8.35
C VAL A 72 -22.73 4.98 -7.45
N GLY A 73 -22.83 5.31 -6.17
CA GLY A 73 -21.92 4.79 -5.16
C GLY A 73 -22.06 3.27 -5.00
N LEU A 74 -21.11 2.66 -4.29
CA LEU A 74 -21.25 1.25 -3.87
C LEU A 74 -22.35 1.13 -2.81
N GLY A 75 -23.26 0.18 -2.99
CA GLY A 75 -24.20 -0.22 -1.94
C GLY A 75 -23.54 -1.05 -0.83
N GLY A 76 -22.45 -1.74 -1.17
CA GLY A 76 -21.71 -2.61 -0.28
C GLY A 76 -21.06 -1.89 0.90
N THR A 77 -20.88 -2.62 1.99
CA THR A 77 -20.30 -2.09 3.24
C THR A 77 -18.87 -2.60 3.42
N ILE A 78 -17.94 -1.71 3.77
CA ILE A 78 -16.58 -2.11 4.14
C ILE A 78 -16.66 -2.88 5.46
N ALA A 79 -16.31 -4.16 5.43
CA ALA A 79 -16.38 -5.05 6.58
C ALA A 79 -15.13 -4.95 7.48
N THR A 80 -14.05 -4.38 6.96
CA THR A 80 -12.78 -4.22 7.67
C THR A 80 -12.90 -3.20 8.79
N LYS A 81 -12.43 -3.60 9.98
CA LYS A 81 -12.32 -2.71 11.13
C LYS A 81 -11.05 -1.86 11.04
N THR A 82 -11.15 -0.60 11.43
CA THR A 82 -10.01 0.32 11.44
C THR A 82 -8.87 -0.20 12.32
N GLU A 83 -9.17 -0.85 13.45
CA GLU A 83 -8.14 -1.37 14.36
C GLU A 83 -7.30 -2.49 13.73
N ASP A 84 -7.92 -3.35 12.90
CA ASP A 84 -7.20 -4.40 12.18
C ASP A 84 -6.30 -3.80 11.10
N LEU A 85 -6.78 -2.76 10.42
CA LEU A 85 -6.03 -2.04 9.40
C LEU A 85 -4.79 -1.36 10.00
N VAL A 86 -4.99 -0.61 11.08
CA VAL A 86 -3.92 0.08 11.82
C VAL A 86 -2.92 -0.92 12.38
N ARG A 87 -3.39 -2.04 12.96
CA ARG A 87 -2.51 -3.08 13.50
C ARG A 87 -1.62 -3.69 12.42
N VAL A 88 -2.17 -4.07 11.27
CA VAL A 88 -1.39 -4.65 10.17
C VAL A 88 -0.34 -3.65 9.66
N PHE A 89 -0.69 -2.37 9.56
CA PHE A 89 0.28 -1.35 9.18
C PHE A 89 1.37 -1.16 10.24
N GLN A 90 0.99 -1.09 11.53
CA GLN A 90 1.92 -0.95 12.63
C GLN A 90 2.91 -2.12 12.72
N GLU A 91 2.46 -3.36 12.51
CA GLU A 91 3.31 -4.56 12.49
C GLU A 91 4.36 -4.52 11.37
N ALA A 92 4.15 -3.74 10.31
CA ALA A 92 5.11 -3.56 9.21
C ALA A 92 6.18 -2.49 9.50
N LEU A 93 6.01 -1.70 10.56
CA LEU A 93 6.88 -0.58 10.93
C LEU A 93 7.81 -0.96 12.09
N THR A 94 9.00 -0.36 12.09
CA THR A 94 9.86 -0.30 13.29
C THR A 94 9.34 0.78 14.23
N GLN A 95 9.67 0.69 15.53
CA GLN A 95 9.28 1.73 16.50
C GLN A 95 9.75 3.12 16.10
N LYS A 96 10.97 3.22 15.54
CA LYS A 96 11.52 4.47 15.06
C LYS A 96 10.74 5.07 13.88
N GLU A 97 10.27 4.23 12.96
CA GLU A 97 9.41 4.67 11.85
C GLU A 97 8.05 5.15 12.39
N VAL A 98 7.46 4.46 13.37
CA VAL A 98 6.23 4.88 14.05
C VAL A 98 6.39 6.27 14.67
N ASP A 99 7.47 6.49 15.42
CA ASP A 99 7.72 7.78 16.09
C ASP A 99 7.86 8.93 15.06
N ILE A 100 8.55 8.68 13.94
CA ILE A 100 8.70 9.63 12.83
C ILE A 100 7.35 9.95 12.17
N LEU A 101 6.51 8.94 11.92
CA LEU A 101 5.21 9.14 11.27
C LEU A 101 4.24 9.90 12.17
N LYS A 102 4.26 9.63 13.48
CA LYS A 102 3.44 10.33 14.49
C LYS A 102 3.83 11.79 14.66
N SER A 103 5.07 12.18 14.32
CA SER A 103 5.51 13.58 14.40
C SER A 103 5.19 14.44 13.17
N LYS A 104 4.55 13.89 12.12
CA LYS A 104 4.16 14.68 10.94
C LYS A 104 3.05 15.70 11.24
N ILE A 105 2.76 16.57 10.28
CA ILE A 105 1.57 17.44 10.29
C ILE A 105 0.41 16.76 9.55
N ILE A 106 0.73 16.07 8.44
CA ILE A 106 -0.21 15.26 7.66
C ILE A 106 0.07 13.80 7.97
N HIS A 107 -0.95 13.07 8.42
CA HIS A 107 -0.84 11.76 9.05
C HIS A 107 -1.63 10.70 8.27
N LEU A 108 -1.30 10.45 7.00
CA LEU A 108 -2.15 9.57 6.21
C LEU A 108 -1.39 8.70 5.22
N LEU A 109 -1.61 7.38 5.34
CA LEU A 109 -1.44 6.43 4.25
C LEU A 109 -2.82 6.11 3.68
N MET A 110 -2.97 6.20 2.38
CA MET A 110 -4.23 5.99 1.68
C MET A 110 -4.17 4.73 0.84
N LEU A 111 -5.24 3.94 0.88
CA LEU A 111 -5.38 2.69 0.13
C LEU A 111 -6.53 2.81 -0.87
N ASN A 112 -6.22 2.73 -2.16
CA ASN A 112 -7.22 2.45 -3.19
C ASN A 112 -7.29 0.93 -3.36
N VAL A 113 -8.45 0.36 -3.10
CA VAL A 113 -8.65 -1.09 -3.03
C VAL A 113 -9.57 -1.52 -4.16
N VAL A 114 -9.16 -2.57 -4.87
CA VAL A 114 -9.99 -3.25 -5.87
C VAL A 114 -10.38 -4.61 -5.34
N THR A 115 -11.65 -4.96 -5.41
CA THR A 115 -12.16 -6.28 -5.03
C THR A 115 -12.78 -7.01 -6.20
N ASP A 116 -12.83 -8.34 -6.08
CA ASP A 116 -13.74 -9.14 -6.87
C ASP A 116 -15.20 -8.94 -6.43
N LYS A 117 -16.12 -9.58 -7.15
CA LYS A 117 -17.57 -9.57 -6.88
C LYS A 117 -17.97 -10.13 -5.52
N GLN A 118 -17.11 -10.94 -4.89
CA GLN A 118 -17.35 -11.48 -3.56
C GLN A 118 -16.80 -10.56 -2.47
N GLY A 119 -16.25 -9.39 -2.86
CA GLY A 119 -15.68 -8.42 -1.94
C GLY A 119 -14.30 -8.81 -1.39
N ASN A 120 -13.63 -9.79 -1.99
CA ASN A 120 -12.25 -10.10 -1.65
C ASN A 120 -11.29 -9.14 -2.35
N THR A 121 -10.39 -8.53 -1.59
CA THR A 121 -9.37 -7.64 -2.16
C THR A 121 -8.43 -8.38 -3.11
N ARG A 122 -8.25 -7.81 -4.30
CA ARG A 122 -7.35 -8.28 -5.35
C ARG A 122 -6.14 -7.38 -5.50
N GLU A 123 -6.34 -6.07 -5.49
CA GLU A 123 -5.30 -5.10 -5.76
C GLU A 123 -5.38 -3.95 -4.76
N ILE A 124 -4.21 -3.42 -4.41
CA ILE A 124 -4.07 -2.24 -3.57
C ILE A 124 -3.12 -1.28 -4.30
N THR A 125 -3.52 -0.01 -4.36
CA THR A 125 -2.62 1.09 -4.70
C THR A 125 -2.43 1.95 -3.46
N PHE A 126 -1.18 2.14 -3.07
CA PHE A 126 -0.80 2.99 -1.94
C PHE A 126 -0.69 4.43 -2.42
N LYS A 127 -1.25 5.37 -1.67
CA LYS A 127 -1.10 6.80 -1.89
C LYS A 127 -0.56 7.46 -0.63
N PHE A 128 0.48 8.26 -0.77
CA PHE A 128 1.10 8.98 0.32
C PHE A 128 1.83 10.21 -0.21
N LEU A 129 2.26 11.08 0.71
CA LEU A 129 2.98 12.30 0.34
C LEU A 129 4.31 11.95 -0.32
N ASN A 130 4.70 12.71 -1.34
CA ASN A 130 5.97 12.56 -2.05
C ASN A 130 7.21 12.84 -1.17
N ASP A 131 6.99 13.42 0.02
CA ASP A 131 7.98 13.67 1.06
C ASP A 131 7.77 12.81 2.32
N ASP A 132 6.91 11.78 2.27
CA ASP A 132 6.67 10.92 3.42
C ASP A 132 8.00 10.29 3.89
N PRO A 133 8.44 10.55 5.14
CA PRO A 133 9.78 10.23 5.59
C PRO A 133 10.05 8.73 5.68
N VAL A 134 9.00 7.91 5.75
CA VAL A 134 9.08 6.45 5.83
C VAL A 134 8.64 5.82 4.52
N MET A 135 7.42 6.14 4.05
CA MET A 135 6.82 5.45 2.90
C MET A 135 7.60 5.66 1.60
N THR A 136 8.21 6.83 1.39
CA THR A 136 9.04 7.10 0.21
C THR A 136 10.34 6.29 0.16
N LYS A 137 10.75 5.71 1.30
CA LYS A 137 11.97 4.90 1.48
C LYS A 137 11.65 3.43 1.78
N PHE A 138 10.37 3.06 1.79
CA PHE A 138 9.94 1.73 2.23
C PHE A 138 10.41 0.67 1.24
N ASP A 139 11.19 -0.30 1.71
CA ASP A 139 11.71 -1.38 0.88
C ASP A 139 10.57 -2.09 0.11
N PRO A 140 10.70 -2.33 -1.22
CA PRO A 140 9.64 -2.90 -2.03
C PRO A 140 9.21 -4.32 -1.59
N ASP A 141 10.11 -5.13 -1.00
CA ASP A 141 9.73 -6.44 -0.48
C ASP A 141 8.97 -6.29 0.85
N ARG A 142 9.33 -5.32 1.70
CA ARG A 142 8.50 -4.95 2.88
C ARG A 142 7.12 -4.45 2.46
N LEU A 143 7.04 -3.59 1.44
CA LEU A 143 5.77 -3.07 0.92
C LEU A 143 4.89 -4.22 0.41
N TYR A 144 5.49 -5.20 -0.26
CA TYR A 144 4.80 -6.39 -0.73
C TYR A 144 4.24 -7.23 0.42
N GLN A 145 5.00 -7.45 1.50
CA GLN A 145 4.48 -8.17 2.67
C GLN A 145 3.33 -7.41 3.34
N LEU A 146 3.43 -6.08 3.46
CA LEU A 146 2.34 -5.24 3.94
C LEU A 146 1.11 -5.38 3.03
N GLU A 147 1.26 -5.30 1.71
CA GLU A 147 0.18 -5.49 0.74
C GLU A 147 -0.51 -6.86 0.93
N GLN A 148 0.26 -7.94 1.06
CA GLN A 148 -0.32 -9.28 1.26
C GLN A 148 -1.05 -9.42 2.59
N ASN A 149 -0.56 -8.79 3.66
CA ASN A 149 -1.23 -8.83 4.95
C ASN A 149 -2.49 -7.97 4.98
N LEU A 150 -2.47 -6.81 4.31
CA LEU A 150 -3.66 -5.97 4.11
C LEU A 150 -4.74 -6.71 3.33
N LYS A 151 -4.39 -7.43 2.24
CA LYS A 151 -5.36 -8.23 1.46
C LYS A 151 -6.09 -9.31 2.28
N LYS A 152 -5.52 -9.76 3.40
CA LYS A 152 -6.17 -10.75 4.30
C LYS A 152 -7.27 -10.10 5.14
N VAL A 153 -7.09 -8.85 5.56
CA VAL A 153 -8.02 -8.13 6.46
C VAL A 153 -8.99 -7.20 5.71
N LEU A 154 -8.61 -6.76 4.51
CA LEU A 154 -9.44 -5.92 3.64
C LEU A 154 -10.56 -6.76 3.00
N LYS A 155 -11.81 -6.41 3.32
CA LYS A 155 -13.02 -7.09 2.86
C LYS A 155 -14.15 -6.08 2.67
N LEU A 156 -14.87 -6.26 1.57
CA LEU A 156 -16.14 -5.59 1.30
C LEU A 156 -17.25 -6.65 1.45
N ASN A 157 -18.37 -6.28 2.06
CA ASN A 157 -19.61 -7.04 1.98
C ASN A 157 -20.43 -6.45 0.82
N PRO A 158 -20.49 -7.13 -0.34
CA PRO A 158 -21.20 -6.61 -1.50
C PRO A 158 -22.69 -6.49 -1.25
N ASP A 159 -23.34 -5.48 -1.84
CA ASP A 159 -24.79 -5.41 -1.93
C ASP A 159 -25.30 -6.05 -3.22
N GLU A 160 -26.55 -6.50 -3.24
CA GLU A 160 -27.17 -7.06 -4.46
C GLU A 160 -27.17 -6.04 -5.62
N ALA A 161 -27.31 -4.74 -5.32
CA ALA A 161 -27.26 -3.67 -6.30
C ALA A 161 -25.89 -3.55 -6.99
N ASP A 162 -24.81 -4.02 -6.34
CA ASP A 162 -23.46 -3.98 -6.89
C ASP A 162 -23.12 -5.23 -7.73
N SER A 163 -24.04 -6.20 -7.83
CA SER A 163 -23.77 -7.51 -8.45
C SER A 163 -23.34 -7.47 -9.92
N SER A 164 -23.75 -6.41 -10.64
CA SER A 164 -23.37 -6.15 -12.03
C SER A 164 -22.05 -5.39 -12.17
N ILE A 165 -21.47 -4.88 -11.07
CA ILE A 165 -20.17 -4.22 -11.09
C ILE A 165 -19.08 -5.28 -11.20
N LYS A 166 -18.22 -5.14 -12.21
CA LYS A 166 -17.16 -6.10 -12.53
C LYS A 166 -16.14 -6.23 -11.41
N ASN A 167 -15.59 -5.09 -10.97
CA ASN A 167 -14.68 -4.96 -9.84
C ASN A 167 -15.15 -3.77 -8.99
N MET A 168 -15.41 -4.01 -7.70
CA MET A 168 -15.80 -2.94 -6.78
C MET A 168 -14.55 -2.25 -6.26
N LYS A 169 -14.62 -0.93 -6.11
CA LYS A 169 -13.47 -0.10 -5.73
C LYS A 169 -13.83 0.82 -4.59
N TYR A 170 -12.98 0.85 -3.56
CA TYR A 170 -13.17 1.73 -2.42
C TYR A 170 -11.85 2.28 -1.91
N PHE A 171 -11.96 3.33 -1.11
CA PHE A 171 -10.85 4.06 -0.52
C PHE A 171 -10.84 3.88 0.99
N LEU A 172 -9.66 3.63 1.57
CA LEU A 172 -9.46 3.60 3.02
C LEU A 172 -8.23 4.40 3.44
N PRO A 173 -8.39 5.36 4.35
CA PRO A 173 -7.27 6.00 5.04
C PRO A 173 -6.78 5.17 6.23
N ILE A 174 -5.47 5.24 6.50
CA ILE A 174 -4.85 4.87 7.79
C ILE A 174 -4.26 6.14 8.37
N ASP A 175 -4.83 6.61 9.49
CA ASP A 175 -4.28 7.78 10.19
C ASP A 175 -3.05 7.36 11.00
N TYR A 176 -1.92 8.05 10.81
CA TYR A 176 -0.71 7.75 11.58
C TYR A 176 -0.84 8.06 13.07
N LYS A 177 -1.83 8.87 13.47
CA LYS A 177 -2.14 9.13 14.89
C LYS A 177 -2.69 7.89 15.60
N ASP A 178 -3.27 6.95 14.87
CA ASP A 178 -3.82 5.72 15.45
C ASP A 178 -2.74 4.66 15.73
N LEU A 179 -1.51 4.86 15.23
CA LEU A 179 -0.35 4.03 15.56
C LEU A 179 -0.03 4.13 17.05
N LYS A 180 0.19 2.98 17.69
CA LYS A 180 0.55 2.91 19.12
C LYS A 180 2.04 3.16 19.30
#